data_AF-A0A9E2MQD1-F1
#
_entry.id   AF-A0A9E2MQD1-F1
#
_cell.length_a   1.000
_cell.length_b   1.000
_cell.length_c   1.000
_cell.angle_alpha   90.00
_cell.angle_beta   90.00
_cell.angle_gamma   90.00
#
_symmetry.space_group_name_H-M   'P 1'
#
loop_
_entity.id
_entity.type
_entity.pdbx_description
1 polymer ?
#
loop_
_entity_poly.entity_id
_entity_poly.type
_entity_poly.pdbx_seq_one_letter_code
_entity_poly.pdbx_strand_id
1 'polypeptide(L)'
;MTNNITVTRSPHNPLLRPNPELLWEAVAAFNPSVLVENNQYHMVYRALSAQQNYEKQTLNLSTIGLTTSADGVEFNSSSHRQLVIPSETFDHYGCEDPRLTKIDGEY
;
A
#
# COMPACT_ATOMS: atom_id res chain seq x y z
N MET A 1 34.74 7.84 17.09
CA MET A 1 34.59 7.24 15.75
C MET A 1 33.14 7.42 15.34
N THR A 2 32.86 8.15 14.26
CA THR A 2 31.51 8.27 13.70
C THR A 2 31.26 7.05 12.80
N ASN A 3 30.36 6.17 13.21
CA ASN A 3 29.87 5.12 12.32
C ASN A 3 29.00 5.77 11.24
N ASN A 4 29.51 5.80 10.00
CA ASN A 4 28.71 6.24 8.86
C ASN A 4 27.75 5.10 8.46
N ILE A 5 26.45 5.35 8.54
CA ILE A 5 25.44 4.43 8.01
C ILE A 5 25.34 4.64 6.50
N THR A 6 25.51 3.57 5.72
CA THR A 6 25.30 3.58 4.27
C THR A 6 24.02 2.80 3.95
N VAL A 7 23.14 3.39 3.14
CA VAL A 7 21.92 2.74 2.66
C VAL A 7 22.01 2.63 1.15
N THR A 8 21.89 1.41 0.62
CA THR A 8 21.94 1.12 -0.82
C THR A 8 20.53 0.91 -1.35
N ARG A 9 20.18 1.60 -2.44
CA ARG A 9 18.89 1.38 -3.12
C ARG A 9 18.89 0.02 -3.82
N SER A 10 17.77 -0.70 -3.73
CA SER A 10 17.57 -1.92 -4.51
C SER A 10 17.64 -1.63 -6.01
N PRO A 11 18.31 -2.48 -6.82
CA PRO A 11 18.29 -2.38 -8.28
C PRO A 11 16.92 -2.73 -8.88
N HIS A 12 16.04 -3.37 -8.11
CA HIS A 12 14.69 -3.77 -8.54
C HIS A 12 13.65 -2.66 -8.37
N ASN A 13 14.04 -1.48 -7.89
CA ASN A 13 13.10 -0.39 -7.68
C ASN A 13 12.44 0.08 -9.00
N PRO A 14 11.16 0.49 -8.94
CA PRO A 14 10.21 0.36 -7.82
C PRO A 14 9.67 -1.07 -7.67
N LEU A 15 9.54 -1.52 -6.41
CA LEU A 15 9.00 -2.84 -6.05
C LEU A 15 7.45 -2.90 -6.11
N LEU A 16 6.79 -1.75 -5.95
CA LEU A 16 5.34 -1.60 -6.04
C LEU A 16 5.02 -0.56 -7.11
N ARG A 17 4.02 -0.85 -7.94
CA ARG A 17 3.53 0.04 -9.00
C ARG A 17 2.01 0.06 -8.99
N PRO A 18 1.36 1.19 -9.33
CA PRO A 18 -0.08 1.18 -9.55
C PRO A 18 -0.44 0.30 -10.75
N ASN A 19 -1.59 -0.37 -10.70
CA ASN A 19 -2.21 -0.98 -11.86
C ASN A 19 -3.29 -0.04 -12.44
N PRO A 20 -3.10 0.53 -13.64
CA PRO A 20 -4.08 1.43 -14.26
C PRO A 20 -5.42 0.73 -14.59
N GLU A 21 -5.46 -0.60 -14.65
CA GLU A 21 -6.69 -1.38 -14.85
C GLU A 21 -7.53 -1.47 -13.56
N LEU A 22 -6.94 -1.20 -12.40
CA LEU A 22 -7.60 -1.19 -11.11
C LEU A 22 -7.91 0.25 -10.69
N LEU A 23 -9.14 0.71 -10.96
CA LEU A 23 -9.54 2.10 -10.75
C LEU A 23 -9.26 2.65 -9.33
N TRP A 24 -9.23 1.79 -8.31
CA TRP A 24 -8.97 2.18 -6.93
C TRP A 24 -7.49 2.44 -6.59
N GLU A 25 -6.55 2.03 -7.46
CA GLU A 25 -5.11 2.30 -7.33
C GLU A 25 -4.47 2.90 -8.59
N ALA A 26 -5.28 3.26 -9.59
CA ALA A 26 -4.84 3.58 -10.94
C ALA A 26 -3.80 4.72 -11.03
N VAL A 27 -3.78 5.64 -10.06
CA VAL A 27 -2.90 6.81 -10.10
C VAL A 27 -1.59 6.56 -9.35
N ALA A 28 -1.64 5.91 -8.18
CA ALA A 28 -0.45 5.65 -7.38
C ALA A 28 -0.64 4.50 -6.39
N ALA A 29 0.47 3.78 -6.12
CA ALA A 29 0.59 2.79 -5.06
C ALA A 29 1.88 3.09 -4.28
N PHE A 30 1.77 3.53 -3.02
CA PHE A 30 2.88 4.11 -2.26
C PHE A 30 2.66 4.03 -0.74
N ASN A 31 3.60 4.57 0.04
CA ASN A 31 3.58 4.54 1.51
C ASN A 31 3.35 3.14 2.11
N PRO A 32 4.16 2.14 1.74
CA PRO A 32 3.96 0.77 2.17
C PRO A 32 4.32 0.57 3.66
N SER A 33 3.63 -0.37 4.29
CA SER A 33 4.04 -1.03 5.52
C SER A 33 4.08 -2.54 5.28
N VAL A 34 5.18 -3.18 5.69
CA VAL A 34 5.46 -4.58 5.37
C VAL A 34 5.61 -5.40 6.64
N LEU A 35 4.97 -6.55 6.67
CA LEU A 35 5.17 -7.61 7.67
C LEU A 35 5.67 -8.86 6.96
N VAL A 36 6.61 -9.58 7.58
CA VAL A 36 7.06 -10.89 7.10
C VAL A 36 6.55 -11.95 8.06
N GLU A 37 5.77 -12.89 7.54
CA GLU A 37 5.21 -13.99 8.33
C GLU A 37 5.04 -15.24 7.47
N ASN A 38 5.29 -16.42 8.04
CA ASN A 38 5.17 -17.70 7.31
C ASN A 38 5.94 -17.72 5.98
N ASN A 39 7.13 -17.09 5.94
CA ASN A 39 7.96 -16.91 4.74
C ASN A 39 7.27 -16.15 3.60
N GLN A 40 6.27 -15.33 3.92
CA GLN A 40 5.54 -14.48 2.98
C GLN A 40 5.69 -13.01 3.41
N TYR A 41 5.96 -12.14 2.45
CA TYR A 41 5.88 -10.69 2.64
C TYR A 41 4.43 -10.25 2.42
N HIS A 42 3.86 -9.59 3.42
CA HIS A 42 2.56 -8.95 3.36
C HIS A 42 2.77 -7.44 3.37
N MET A 43 2.34 -6.76 2.30
CA MET A 43 2.48 -5.32 2.17
C MET A 43 1.10 -4.68 2.12
N VAL A 44 0.80 -3.84 3.10
CA VAL A 44 -0.29 -2.87 3.00
C VAL A 44 0.26 -1.56 2.48
N TYR A 45 -0.47 -0.85 1.62
CA TYR A 45 0.00 0.39 1.00
C TYR A 45 -1.16 1.34 0.75
N ARG A 46 -0.85 2.63 0.59
CA ARG A 46 -1.80 3.62 0.12
C ARG A 46 -1.98 3.48 -1.39
N ALA A 47 -3.21 3.21 -1.79
CA ALA A 47 -3.67 3.20 -3.16
C ALA A 47 -4.42 4.50 -3.47
N LEU A 48 -4.05 5.18 -4.55
CA LEU A 48 -4.71 6.39 -5.03
C LEU A 48 -5.50 6.06 -6.29
N SER A 49 -6.82 6.20 -6.19
CA SER A 49 -7.74 5.91 -7.28
C SER A 49 -7.62 6.87 -8.45
N ALA A 50 -8.21 6.49 -9.60
CA ALA A 50 -8.54 7.43 -10.66
C ALA A 50 -9.47 8.54 -10.14
N GLN A 51 -9.48 9.68 -10.82
CA GLN A 51 -10.37 10.78 -10.44
C GLN A 51 -11.82 10.31 -10.60
N GLN A 52 -12.63 10.52 -9.56
CA GLN A 52 -14.01 10.06 -9.52
C GLN A 52 -14.88 11.06 -8.78
N ASN A 53 -16.19 11.00 -9.03
CA ASN A 53 -17.15 11.69 -8.19
C ASN A 53 -17.32 10.89 -6.91
N TYR A 54 -17.01 11.52 -5.78
CA TYR A 54 -17.13 10.93 -4.45
C TYR A 54 -17.86 11.92 -3.55
N GLU A 55 -19.00 11.50 -3.02
CA GLU A 55 -19.96 12.36 -2.32
C GLU A 55 -20.30 13.64 -3.11
N LYS A 56 -19.85 14.81 -2.64
CA LYS A 56 -20.13 16.14 -3.20
C LYS A 56 -18.91 16.74 -3.91
N GLN A 57 -17.88 15.94 -4.18
CA GLN A 57 -16.60 16.40 -4.72
C GLN A 57 -16.11 15.48 -5.82
N THR A 58 -15.26 16.02 -6.70
CA THR A 58 -14.50 15.23 -7.67
C THR A 58 -13.07 15.14 -7.15
N LEU A 59 -12.63 13.93 -6.79
CA LEU A 59 -11.34 13.71 -6.14
C LEU A 59 -10.74 12.36 -6.53
N ASN A 60 -9.44 12.20 -6.25
CA ASN A 60 -8.79 10.90 -6.18
C ASN A 60 -8.88 10.41 -4.74
N LEU A 61 -9.62 9.33 -4.52
CA LEU A 61 -9.80 8.75 -3.19
C LEU A 61 -8.59 7.87 -2.84
N SER A 62 -8.06 8.05 -1.64
CA SER A 62 -7.05 7.15 -1.08
C SER A 62 -7.72 6.01 -0.31
N THR A 63 -7.27 4.79 -0.58
CA THR A 63 -7.69 3.58 0.14
C THR A 63 -6.48 2.73 0.47
N ILE A 64 -6.64 1.70 1.31
CA ILE A 64 -5.54 0.80 1.64
C ILE A 64 -5.61 -0.42 0.74
N GLY A 65 -4.54 -0.65 -0.04
CA GLY A 65 -4.33 -1.88 -0.78
C GLY A 65 -3.52 -2.89 0.04
N LEU A 66 -3.62 -4.16 -0.33
CA LEU A 66 -2.81 -5.26 0.17
C LEU A 66 -2.27 -6.07 -1.00
N THR A 67 -1.01 -6.44 -0.92
CA THR A 67 -0.35 -7.36 -1.85
C THR A 67 0.63 -8.26 -1.09
N THR A 68 1.03 -9.36 -1.73
CA THR A 68 1.95 -10.34 -1.14
C THR A 68 3.10 -10.66 -2.08
N SER A 69 4.26 -10.99 -1.53
CA SER A 69 5.43 -11.43 -2.29
C SER A 69 6.15 -12.56 -1.58
N ALA A 70 6.59 -13.58 -2.32
CA ALA A 70 7.32 -14.71 -1.77
C ALA A 70 8.81 -14.40 -1.52
N ASP A 71 9.36 -13.41 -2.24
CA ASP A 71 10.78 -13.04 -2.19
C ASP A 71 11.03 -11.60 -1.68
N GLY A 72 9.97 -10.82 -1.50
CA GLY A 72 10.04 -9.43 -1.05
C GLY A 72 10.45 -8.45 -2.15
N VAL A 73 10.54 -8.91 -3.41
CA VAL A 73 10.94 -8.13 -4.58
C VAL A 73 9.83 -8.07 -5.60
N GLU A 74 9.23 -9.21 -5.94
CA GLU A 74 8.14 -9.30 -6.92
C GLU A 74 6.78 -9.22 -6.21
N PHE A 75 6.11 -8.08 -6.34
CA PHE A 75 4.72 -7.88 -5.93
C PHE A 75 3.83 -7.84 -7.17
N ASN A 76 3.24 -8.97 -7.52
CA ASN A 76 2.45 -9.12 -8.75
C ASN A 76 1.12 -8.34 -8.65
N SER A 77 0.73 -7.62 -9.70
CA SER A 77 -0.56 -6.89 -9.71
C SER A 77 -1.77 -7.79 -9.55
N SER A 78 -1.67 -9.08 -9.90
CA SER A 78 -2.73 -10.06 -9.67
C SER A 78 -2.99 -10.38 -8.20
N SER A 79 -2.05 -10.09 -7.28
CA SER A 79 -2.28 -10.21 -5.83
C SER A 79 -2.77 -8.90 -5.19
N HIS A 80 -2.90 -7.82 -5.95
CA HIS A 80 -3.39 -6.55 -5.43
C HIS A 80 -4.88 -6.67 -5.10
N ARG A 81 -5.23 -6.30 -3.87
CA ARG A 81 -6.63 -6.20 -3.43
C ARG A 81 -6.84 -4.97 -2.57
N GLN A 82 -8.01 -4.35 -2.70
CA GLN A 82 -8.43 -3.28 -1.80
C GLN A 82 -8.81 -3.89 -0.45
N LEU A 83 -8.20 -3.38 0.63
CA LEU A 83 -8.32 -3.93 1.98
C LEU A 83 -9.17 -3.03 2.90
N VAL A 84 -8.87 -1.73 2.96
CA VAL A 84 -9.60 -0.77 3.78
C VAL A 84 -10.10 0.36 2.90
N ILE A 85 -11.40 0.62 2.96
CA ILE A 85 -12.08 1.71 2.27
C ILE A 85 -12.78 2.57 3.32
N PRO A 86 -13.08 3.84 2.99
CA PRO A 86 -13.92 4.66 3.85
C PRO A 86 -15.22 3.96 4.21
N SER A 87 -15.52 3.90 5.50
CA SER A 87 -16.68 3.21 6.06
C SER A 87 -17.42 4.06 7.10
N GLU A 88 -16.81 5.15 7.55
CA GLU A 88 -17.28 5.97 8.65
C GLU A 88 -17.16 7.46 8.30
N THR A 89 -17.85 8.33 9.06
CA THR A 89 -17.80 9.78 8.78
C THR A 89 -16.41 10.39 8.92
N PHE A 90 -15.53 9.81 9.74
CA PHE A 90 -14.18 10.33 9.97
C PHE A 90 -13.19 9.95 8.87
N ASP A 91 -13.48 8.93 8.06
CA ASP A 91 -12.58 8.42 7.00
C ASP A 91 -13.08 8.75 5.58
N HIS A 92 -14.17 9.52 5.45
CA HIS A 92 -14.82 9.78 4.16
C HIS A 92 -13.92 10.40 3.08
N TYR A 93 -12.85 11.12 3.44
CA TYR A 93 -11.89 11.64 2.45
C TYR A 93 -10.73 10.70 2.11
N GLY A 94 -10.69 9.51 2.72
CA GLY A 94 -9.75 8.46 2.39
C GLY A 94 -9.17 7.77 3.62
N CYS A 95 -8.66 6.57 3.38
CA CYS A 95 -7.82 5.83 4.32
C CYS A 95 -6.38 5.89 3.82
N GLU A 96 -5.45 6.38 4.65
CA GLU A 96 -4.11 6.76 4.19
C GLU A 96 -3.00 6.16 5.06
N ASP A 97 -1.82 6.03 4.45
CA ASP A 97 -0.54 5.81 5.09
C ASP A 97 -0.54 4.69 6.16
N PRO A 98 -0.86 3.45 5.77
CA PRO A 98 -1.07 2.37 6.71
C PRO A 98 0.22 2.04 7.47
N ARG A 99 0.07 1.54 8.70
CA ARG A 99 1.15 0.93 9.49
C ARG A 99 0.63 -0.41 9.99
N LEU A 100 1.46 -1.42 9.90
CA LEU A 100 1.14 -2.79 10.29
C LEU A 100 2.18 -3.23 11.32
N THR A 101 1.74 -3.64 12.50
CA THR A 101 2.65 -4.09 13.58
C THR A 101 1.99 -5.24 14.31
N LYS A 102 2.66 -6.40 14.31
CA LYS A 102 2.16 -7.56 15.04
C LYS A 102 2.47 -7.44 16.54
N ILE A 103 1.47 -7.52 17.41
CA ILE A 103 1.58 -7.47 18.87
C ILE A 103 0.75 -8.60 19.46
N ASP A 104 1.35 -9.46 20.29
CA ASP A 104 0.67 -10.56 20.99
C ASP A 104 -0.17 -11.51 20.12
N GLY A 105 0.20 -11.65 18.84
CA GLY A 105 -0.52 -12.50 17.88
C GLY A 105 -1.54 -11.75 17.02
N GLU A 106 -1.82 -10.49 17.34
CA GLU A 106 -2.74 -9.60 16.62
C GLU A 106 -1.97 -8.63 15.71
N TYR A 107 -2.64 -8.07 14.70
CA TYR A 107 -2.04 -7.25 13.62
C TYR A 107 -2.53 -5.81 13.60
#